data_AF-A0A1I0SY79-F1
#
_entry.id   AF-A0A1I0SY79-F1
#
_cell.length_a   1.000
_cell.length_b   1.000
_cell.length_c   1.000
_cell.angle_alpha   90.00
_cell.angle_beta   90.00
_cell.angle_gamma   90.00
#
_symmetry.space_group_name_H-M   'P 1'
#
loop_
_entity.id
_entity.type
_entity.pdbx_description
1 polymer ?
#
loop_
_entity_poly.entity_id
_entity_poly.type
_entity_poly.pdbx_seq_one_letter_code
_entity_poly.pdbx_strand_id
1 'polypeptide(L)'
;MRYHTHIVSSLAVGTGIAAYTPVSFTIAYAAGLTLGSLLPDIDEPNSYIGRRSFGVAKQVNKAFGHRGFTHSLLAWGAITVVLLLQHFSPFTLGLCLGYAFHVLADYCSSQGVPLLWPFSKKRYRFVITYRTSSFLETLLFYCFLVLFIYFLTNGAIEDSSSIFLF
;
A
#
# COMPACT_ATOMS: atom_id res chain seq x y z
N MET A 1 7.36 -4.25 5.31
CA MET A 1 7.48 -5.52 4.54
C MET A 1 8.58 -5.32 3.48
N ARG A 2 8.91 -6.33 2.67
CA ARG A 2 9.66 -6.17 1.42
C ARG A 2 8.72 -5.63 0.34
N TYR A 3 9.29 -4.93 -0.64
CA TYR A 3 8.53 -4.24 -1.69
C TYR A 3 7.56 -5.17 -2.46
N HIS A 4 7.96 -6.41 -2.78
CA HIS A 4 7.07 -7.36 -3.47
C HIS A 4 5.89 -7.79 -2.59
N THR A 5 6.09 -7.93 -1.28
CA THR A 5 5.01 -8.25 -0.35
C THR A 5 4.02 -7.11 -0.23
N HIS A 6 4.49 -5.86 -0.22
CA HIS A 6 3.61 -4.67 -0.26
C HIS A 6 2.79 -4.60 -1.53
N ILE A 7 3.41 -4.86 -2.69
CA ILE A 7 2.71 -4.89 -3.98
C ILE A 7 1.64 -5.98 -3.98
N VAL A 8 2.01 -7.21 -3.66
CA VAL A 8 1.11 -8.36 -3.74
C VAL A 8 -0.02 -8.26 -2.72
N SER A 9 0.24 -7.81 -1.49
CA SER A 9 -0.82 -7.60 -0.50
C SER A 9 -1.79 -6.48 -0.92
N SER A 10 -1.26 -5.37 -1.47
CA SER A 10 -2.10 -4.26 -1.95
C SER A 10 -2.95 -4.65 -3.15
N LEU A 11 -2.39 -5.44 -4.07
CA LEU A 11 -3.13 -6.00 -5.20
C LEU A 11 -4.20 -6.98 -4.74
N ALA A 12 -3.90 -7.87 -3.80
CA ALA A 12 -4.84 -8.86 -3.27
C ALA A 12 -6.03 -8.22 -2.56
N VAL A 13 -5.78 -7.23 -1.70
CA VAL A 13 -6.84 -6.50 -1.01
C VAL A 13 -7.60 -5.61 -2.00
N GLY A 14 -6.89 -4.97 -2.93
CA GLY A 14 -7.49 -4.12 -3.97
C GLY A 14 -8.41 -4.89 -4.93
N THR A 15 -8.02 -6.08 -5.38
CA THR A 15 -8.89 -6.96 -6.17
C THR A 15 -10.06 -7.48 -5.34
N GLY A 16 -9.84 -7.83 -4.08
CA GLY A 16 -10.92 -8.23 -3.17
C GLY A 16 -11.97 -7.12 -3.00
N ILE A 17 -11.55 -5.87 -2.85
CA ILE A 17 -12.47 -4.71 -2.82
C ILE A 17 -13.24 -4.62 -4.15
N ALA A 18 -12.55 -4.72 -5.29
CA ALA A 18 -13.19 -4.67 -6.60
C ALA A 18 -14.19 -5.82 -6.84
N ALA A 19 -13.96 -6.98 -6.24
CA ALA A 19 -14.85 -8.14 -6.34
C ALA A 19 -16.15 -8.01 -5.52
N TYR A 20 -16.17 -7.15 -4.49
CA TYR A 20 -17.31 -7.01 -3.57
C TYR A 20 -17.89 -5.59 -3.52
N THR A 21 -17.41 -4.70 -4.39
CA THR A 21 -17.90 -3.32 -4.48
C THR A 21 -18.04 -2.92 -5.95
N PRO A 22 -18.74 -1.82 -6.26
CA PRO A 22 -18.87 -1.36 -7.65
C PRO A 22 -17.57 -0.85 -8.32
N VAL A 23 -16.42 -0.96 -7.65
CA VAL A 23 -15.14 -0.47 -8.17
C VAL A 23 -14.58 -1.48 -9.18
N SER A 24 -14.47 -1.10 -10.45
CA SER A 24 -13.90 -1.98 -11.47
C SER A 24 -12.38 -2.14 -11.33
N PHE A 25 -11.88 -3.38 -11.43
CA PHE A 25 -10.45 -3.66 -11.40
C PHE A 25 -9.76 -3.40 -12.75
N THR A 26 -9.55 -2.12 -13.07
CA THR A 26 -8.87 -1.70 -14.31
C THR A 26 -7.34 -1.74 -14.20
N ILE A 27 -6.64 -1.73 -15.35
CA ILE A 27 -5.17 -1.57 -15.39
C ILE A 27 -4.73 -0.30 -14.67
N ALA A 28 -5.48 0.80 -14.81
CA ALA A 28 -5.20 2.05 -14.12
C ALA A 28 -5.30 1.92 -12.59
N TYR A 29 -6.33 1.22 -12.09
CA TYR A 29 -6.46 0.94 -10.66
C TYR A 29 -5.33 0.06 -10.13
N ALA A 30 -4.98 -1.02 -10.84
CA ALA A 30 -3.86 -1.88 -10.49
C ALA A 30 -2.50 -1.13 -10.50
N ALA A 31 -2.27 -0.26 -11.49
CA ALA A 31 -1.10 0.60 -11.54
C ALA A 31 -1.07 1.59 -10.36
N GLY A 32 -2.22 2.15 -10.00
CA GLY A 32 -2.37 2.96 -8.79
C GLY A 32 -1.99 2.20 -7.53
N LEU A 33 -2.58 1.02 -7.30
CA LEU A 33 -2.30 0.16 -6.13
C LEU A 33 -0.81 -0.17 -6.01
N THR A 34 -0.18 -0.55 -7.11
CA THR A 34 1.25 -0.91 -7.12
C THR A 34 2.13 0.28 -6.79
N LEU A 35 1.95 1.44 -7.44
CA LEU A 35 2.73 2.65 -7.15
C LEU A 35 2.45 3.21 -5.76
N GLY A 36 1.17 3.25 -5.35
CA GLY A 36 0.74 3.67 -4.03
C GLY A 36 1.35 2.80 -2.93
N SER A 37 1.43 1.49 -3.14
CA SER A 37 2.02 0.55 -2.18
C SER A 37 3.53 0.71 -1.97
N LEU A 38 4.21 1.44 -2.85
CA LEU A 38 5.65 1.69 -2.73
C LEU A 38 5.97 3.13 -2.34
N LEU A 39 5.03 4.06 -2.56
CA LEU A 39 5.21 5.49 -2.35
C LEU A 39 5.69 5.85 -0.94
N PRO A 40 5.17 5.25 0.15
CA PRO A 40 5.61 5.62 1.50
C PRO A 40 7.08 5.33 1.74
N ASP A 41 7.61 4.25 1.15
CA ASP A 41 8.99 3.81 1.33
C ASP A 41 10.03 4.76 0.71
N ILE A 42 9.63 5.85 0.04
CA ILE A 42 10.53 6.88 -0.49
C ILE A 42 11.39 7.57 0.60
N ASP A 43 10.93 7.56 1.85
CA ASP A 43 11.64 8.14 2.99
C ASP A 43 12.69 7.21 3.61
N GLU A 44 12.77 5.96 3.14
CA GLU A 44 13.67 4.95 3.66
C GLU A 44 14.82 4.64 2.69
N PRO A 45 16.07 5.06 2.97
CA PRO A 45 17.21 4.90 2.07
C PRO A 45 17.48 3.44 1.66
N ASN A 46 17.12 2.48 2.52
CA ASN A 46 17.29 1.05 2.26
C ASN A 46 16.08 0.38 1.59
N SER A 47 15.03 1.12 1.25
CA SER A 47 13.89 0.58 0.49
C SER A 47 14.21 0.52 -1.01
N TYR A 48 13.34 -0.16 -1.77
CA TYR A 48 13.50 -0.25 -3.23
C TYR A 48 13.41 1.12 -3.90
N ILE A 49 12.45 1.96 -3.48
CA ILE A 49 12.26 3.31 -4.02
C ILE A 49 13.28 4.28 -3.44
N GLY A 50 13.55 4.22 -2.14
CA GLY A 50 14.49 5.13 -1.48
C GLY A 50 15.90 5.05 -2.05
N ARG A 51 16.39 3.85 -2.42
CA ARG A 51 17.67 3.69 -3.14
C ARG A 51 17.71 4.37 -4.50
N ARG A 52 16.55 4.54 -5.15
CA ARG A 52 16.40 5.17 -6.48
C ARG A 52 16.00 6.64 -6.43
N SER A 53 15.83 7.19 -5.24
CA SER A 53 15.47 8.60 -5.02
C SER A 53 16.66 9.57 -5.18
N PHE A 54 17.78 9.14 -5.78
CA PHE A 54 18.98 9.96 -6.02
C PHE A 54 19.46 10.76 -4.79
N GLY A 55 19.32 10.20 -3.58
CA GLY A 55 19.77 10.83 -2.33
C GLY A 55 18.70 11.63 -1.56
N VAL A 56 17.51 11.83 -2.13
CA VAL A 56 16.36 12.46 -1.43
C VAL A 56 15.99 11.67 -0.18
N ALA A 57 15.93 10.34 -0.27
CA ALA A 57 15.62 9.48 0.89
C ALA A 57 16.61 9.70 2.05
N LYS A 58 17.90 9.94 1.78
CA LYS A 58 18.92 10.16 2.82
C LYS A 58 18.71 11.50 3.54
N GLN A 59 18.30 12.54 2.81
CA GLN A 59 17.96 13.85 3.36
C GLN A 59 16.70 13.75 4.24
N VAL A 60 15.65 13.11 3.70
CA VAL A 60 14.37 12.90 4.40
C VAL A 60 14.57 12.06 5.66
N ASN A 61 15.32 10.96 5.59
CA ASN A 61 15.64 10.10 6.73
C ASN A 61 16.44 10.85 7.82
N LYS A 62 17.39 11.72 7.42
CA LYS A 62 18.14 12.55 8.37
C LYS A 62 17.24 13.55 9.10
N ALA A 63 16.24 14.12 8.41
CA ALA A 63 15.30 15.08 8.98
C ALA A 63 14.21 14.41 9.84
N PHE A 64 13.71 13.24 9.43
CA PHE A 64 12.48 12.64 9.97
C PHE A 64 12.65 11.27 10.63
N GLY A 65 13.85 10.69 10.55
CA GLY A 65 14.16 9.35 11.06
C GLY A 65 13.74 8.21 10.13
N HIS A 66 13.98 6.97 10.57
CA HIS A 66 13.63 5.75 9.83
C HIS A 66 12.11 5.62 9.66
N ARG A 67 11.62 5.58 8.42
CA ARG A 67 10.19 5.40 8.06
C ARG A 67 9.28 6.30 8.89
N GLY A 68 9.47 7.61 8.72
CA GLY A 68 8.95 8.68 9.57
C GLY A 68 7.70 9.33 8.98
N PHE A 69 7.89 10.45 8.27
CA PHE A 69 6.81 11.31 7.78
C PHE A 69 5.78 10.57 6.92
N THR A 70 6.23 9.81 5.93
CA THR A 70 5.36 9.15 4.95
C THR A 70 4.62 7.93 5.51
N HIS A 71 4.93 7.51 6.73
CA HIS A 71 4.26 6.40 7.41
C HIS A 71 3.25 6.90 8.45
N SER A 72 2.85 8.16 8.36
CA SER A 72 1.85 8.80 9.24
C SER A 72 0.46 8.83 8.60
N LEU A 73 -0.58 8.79 9.44
CA LEU A 73 -1.95 8.93 8.96
C LEU A 73 -2.22 10.32 8.37
N LEU A 74 -1.51 11.34 8.89
CA LEU A 74 -1.61 12.70 8.38
C LEU A 74 -1.07 12.80 6.95
N ALA A 75 0.11 12.22 6.67
CA ALA A 75 0.69 12.25 5.33
C ALA A 75 -0.18 11.51 4.32
N TRP A 76 -0.64 10.30 4.67
CA TRP A 76 -1.59 9.56 3.86
C TRP A 76 -2.87 10.36 3.61
N GLY A 77 -3.53 10.84 4.67
CA GLY A 77 -4.80 11.56 4.57
C GLY A 77 -4.69 12.85 3.76
N ALA A 78 -3.63 13.64 3.95
CA ALA A 78 -3.41 14.86 3.18
C ALA A 78 -3.23 14.56 1.68
N ILE A 79 -2.42 13.56 1.33
CA ILE A 79 -2.22 13.16 -0.07
C ILE A 79 -3.53 12.64 -0.67
N THR A 80 -4.27 11.80 0.07
CA THR A 80 -5.56 11.29 -0.38
C THR A 80 -6.57 12.41 -0.63
N VAL A 81 -6.72 13.36 0.30
CA VAL A 81 -7.63 14.50 0.11
C VAL A 81 -7.25 15.32 -1.11
N VAL A 82 -5.97 15.66 -1.28
CA VAL A 82 -5.51 16.45 -2.43
C VAL A 82 -5.78 15.70 -3.74
N LEU A 83 -5.38 14.43 -3.84
CA LEU A 83 -5.51 13.68 -5.10
C LEU A 83 -6.97 13.42 -5.48
N LEU A 84 -7.82 13.04 -4.52
CA LEU A 84 -9.21 12.73 -4.81
C LEU A 84 -10.05 13.99 -5.09
N LEU A 85 -9.72 15.14 -4.49
CA LEU A 85 -10.37 16.41 -4.80
C LEU A 85 -9.94 17.00 -6.14
N GLN A 86 -8.67 16.83 -6.53
CA GLN A 86 -8.16 17.36 -7.79
C GLN A 86 -8.56 16.50 -8.99
N HIS A 87 -8.46 15.17 -8.87
CA HIS A 87 -8.75 14.26 -9.98
C HIS A 87 -9.11 12.86 -9.49
N PHE A 88 -10.41 12.60 -9.31
CA PHE A 88 -10.89 11.25 -9.02
C PHE A 88 -10.80 10.36 -10.27
N SER A 89 -10.02 9.28 -10.20
CA SER A 89 -9.92 8.27 -11.24
C SER A 89 -9.58 6.91 -10.62
N PRO A 90 -9.74 5.80 -11.37
CA PRO A 90 -9.30 4.48 -10.88
C PRO A 90 -7.84 4.49 -10.47
N PHE A 91 -6.97 5.22 -11.19
CA PHE A 91 -5.57 5.35 -10.82
C PHE A 91 -5.37 6.07 -9.48
N THR A 92 -5.99 7.23 -9.25
CA THR A 92 -5.81 7.99 -8.01
C THR A 92 -6.44 7.27 -6.80
N LEU A 93 -7.57 6.60 -7.00
CA LEU A 93 -8.17 5.72 -5.99
C LEU A 93 -7.21 4.58 -5.62
N GLY A 94 -6.67 3.88 -6.63
CA GLY A 94 -5.70 2.80 -6.42
C GLY A 94 -4.45 3.30 -5.70
N LEU A 95 -3.93 4.48 -6.06
CA LEU A 95 -2.76 5.07 -5.43
C LEU A 95 -3.01 5.39 -3.95
N CYS A 96 -4.18 5.94 -3.60
CA CYS A 96 -4.55 6.23 -2.22
C CYS A 96 -4.74 4.96 -1.38
N LEU A 97 -5.37 3.93 -1.96
CA LEU A 97 -5.58 2.64 -1.28
C LEU A 97 -4.26 1.86 -1.13
N GLY A 98 -3.42 1.83 -2.16
CA GLY A 98 -2.10 1.20 -2.08
C GLY A 98 -1.23 1.82 -0.99
N TYR A 99 -1.24 3.16 -0.86
CA TYR A 99 -0.57 3.85 0.24
C TYR A 99 -1.14 3.39 1.59
N ALA A 100 -2.47 3.40 1.75
CA ALA A 100 -3.13 2.98 2.98
C ALA A 100 -2.73 1.55 3.37
N PHE A 101 -2.73 0.62 2.41
CA PHE A 101 -2.37 -0.78 2.62
C PHE A 101 -0.90 -0.96 2.97
N HIS A 102 0.01 -0.15 2.42
CA HIS A 102 1.41 -0.14 2.84
C HIS A 102 1.54 0.24 4.32
N VAL A 103 0.92 1.35 4.73
CA VAL A 103 0.98 1.82 6.12
C VAL A 103 0.34 0.80 7.07
N LEU A 104 -0.78 0.19 6.66
CA LEU A 104 -1.44 -0.87 7.42
C LEU A 104 -0.55 -2.11 7.55
N ALA A 105 0.11 -2.53 6.47
CA ALA A 105 1.04 -3.65 6.50
C ALA A 105 2.19 -3.38 7.49
N ASP A 106 2.80 -2.20 7.42
CA ASP A 106 3.88 -1.83 8.33
C ASP A 106 3.42 -1.60 9.77
N TYR A 107 2.16 -1.22 10.01
CA TYR A 107 1.54 -1.25 11.34
C TYR A 107 1.46 -2.65 11.93
N CYS A 108 1.27 -3.68 11.09
CA CYS A 108 1.33 -5.09 11.48
C CYS A 108 2.76 -5.65 11.54
N SER A 109 3.80 -4.84 11.28
CA SER A 109 5.19 -5.25 11.43
C SER A 109 5.68 -5.08 12.87
N SER A 110 6.74 -5.79 13.25
CA SER A 110 7.36 -5.68 14.57
C SER A 110 7.94 -4.28 14.85
N GLN A 111 8.26 -3.50 13.81
CA GLN A 111 8.79 -2.13 13.93
C GLN A 111 7.67 -1.09 14.13
N GLY A 112 6.46 -1.38 13.63
CA GLY A 112 5.33 -0.46 13.65
C GLY A 112 5.57 0.83 12.85
N VAL A 113 4.62 1.76 12.95
CA VAL A 113 4.61 3.04 12.22
C VAL A 113 4.25 4.22 13.13
N PRO A 114 4.80 5.42 12.89
CA PRO A 114 4.51 6.60 13.70
C PRO A 114 3.20 7.26 13.23
N LEU A 115 2.06 6.62 13.50
CA LEU A 115 0.74 7.04 12.99
C LEU A 115 0.41 8.52 13.25
N LEU A 116 0.84 9.05 14.40
CA LEU A 116 0.55 10.41 14.86
C LEU A 116 1.67 11.42 14.55
N TRP A 117 2.64 11.10 13.70
CA TRP A 117 3.64 12.07 13.26
C TRP A 117 2.94 13.21 12.48
N PRO A 118 3.33 14.50 12.64
CA PRO A 118 4.46 15.01 13.42
C PRO A 118 4.18 15.27 14.91
N PHE A 119 2.94 15.13 15.36
CA PHE A 119 2.54 15.44 16.73
C PHE A 119 3.17 14.50 17.77
N SER A 120 3.46 13.26 17.37
CA SER A 120 4.20 12.29 18.21
C SER A 120 5.10 11.39 17.37
N LYS A 121 6.29 11.10 17.90
CA LYS A 121 7.24 10.12 17.33
C LYS A 121 6.97 8.69 17.80
N LYS A 122 5.97 8.47 18.66
CA LYS A 122 5.61 7.13 19.15
C LYS A 122 5.22 6.23 17.98
N ARG A 123 5.85 5.06 17.89
CA ARG A 123 5.48 4.03 16.90
C ARG A 123 4.37 3.16 17.48
N TYR A 124 3.34 2.96 16.68
CA TYR A 124 2.21 2.09 16.98
C TYR A 124 2.36 0.80 16.18
N ARG A 125 1.95 -0.31 16.77
CA ARG A 125 1.98 -1.62 16.14
C ARG A 125 0.77 -2.43 16.57
N PHE A 126 0.35 -3.36 15.70
CA PHE A 126 -0.70 -4.31 16.04
C PHE A 126 -0.24 -5.31 17.13
N VAL A 127 -1.19 -6.01 17.75
CA VAL A 127 -0.90 -6.97 18.82
C VAL A 127 -0.12 -8.17 18.27
N ILE A 128 -0.52 -8.68 17.10
CA ILE A 128 0.15 -9.75 16.39
C ILE A 128 1.00 -9.14 15.28
N THR A 129 2.29 -9.45 15.26
CA THR A 129 3.22 -8.83 14.30
C THR A 129 4.10 -9.85 13.60
N TYR A 130 4.55 -9.51 12.39
CA TYR A 130 5.58 -10.25 11.66
C TYR A 130 6.90 -9.47 11.65
N ARG A 131 8.01 -10.17 11.40
CA ARG A 131 9.33 -9.54 11.18
C ARG A 131 9.64 -9.45 9.69
N THR A 132 10.24 -8.34 9.26
CA THR A 132 10.68 -8.19 7.87
C THR A 132 11.76 -9.21 7.52
N SER A 133 11.68 -9.80 6.33
CA SER A 133 12.51 -10.91 5.85
C SER A 133 12.41 -12.20 6.67
N SER A 134 11.31 -12.41 7.39
CA SER A 134 11.06 -13.66 8.13
C SER A 134 10.26 -14.68 7.34
N PHE A 135 10.27 -15.93 7.81
CA PHE A 135 9.43 -16.99 7.26
C PHE A 135 7.94 -16.61 7.23
N LEU A 136 7.43 -15.94 8.27
CA LEU A 136 6.05 -15.47 8.31
C LEU A 136 5.74 -14.47 7.19
N GLU A 137 6.69 -13.59 6.84
CA GLU A 137 6.49 -12.68 5.71
C GLU A 137 6.40 -13.44 4.38
N THR A 138 7.27 -14.44 4.18
CA THR A 138 7.21 -15.30 2.99
C THR A 138 5.86 -16.03 2.90
N LEU A 139 5.35 -16.54 4.02
CA LEU A 139 4.02 -17.16 4.06
C LEU A 139 2.92 -16.14 3.70
N LEU A 140 2.95 -14.95 4.30
CA LEU A 140 2.00 -13.88 3.98
C LEU A 140 2.04 -13.50 2.50
N PHE A 141 3.22 -13.42 1.89
CA PHE A 141 3.38 -13.18 0.46
C PHE A 141 2.61 -14.20 -0.38
N TYR A 142 2.81 -15.49 -0.13
CA TYR A 142 2.11 -16.54 -0.88
C TYR A 142 0.61 -16.56 -0.59
N CYS A 143 0.17 -16.32 0.65
CA CYS A 143 -1.25 -16.19 0.97
C CYS A 143 -1.90 -15.05 0.18
N PHE A 144 -1.29 -13.86 0.17
CA PHE A 144 -1.82 -12.74 -0.61
C PHE A 144 -1.73 -13.01 -2.12
N LEU A 145 -0.72 -13.71 -2.61
CA LEU A 145 -0.62 -14.09 -4.02
C LEU A 145 -1.78 -14.99 -4.43
N VAL A 146 -2.10 -16.01 -3.62
CA VAL A 146 -3.24 -16.90 -3.85
C VAL A 146 -4.56 -16.12 -3.81
N LEU A 147 -4.74 -15.24 -2.83
CA LEU A 147 -5.94 -14.39 -2.73
C LEU A 147 -6.08 -13.45 -3.93
N PHE A 148 -4.97 -12.84 -4.37
CA PHE A 148 -4.97 -11.99 -5.55
C PHE A 148 -5.44 -12.75 -6.78
N ILE A 149 -4.88 -13.94 -7.05
CA ILE A 149 -5.29 -14.80 -8.17
C ILE A 149 -6.76 -15.19 -8.03
N TYR A 150 -7.19 -15.64 -6.84
CA TYR A 150 -8.56 -16.06 -6.59
C TYR A 150 -9.58 -14.95 -6.90
N PHE A 151 -9.38 -13.74 -6.34
CA PHE A 151 -10.28 -12.62 -6.58
C PHE A 151 -10.21 -12.11 -8.02
N LEU A 152 -9.03 -12.18 -8.65
CA LEU A 152 -8.88 -11.79 -10.05
C LEU A 152 -9.72 -12.70 -10.96
N THR A 153 -9.72 -14.01 -10.74
CA THR A 153 -10.42 -14.96 -11.61
C THR A 153 -11.89 -15.18 -11.26
N ASN A 154 -12.31 -15.02 -9.99
CA ASN A 154 -13.67 -15.38 -9.53
C ASN A 154 -14.53 -14.18 -9.08
N GLY A 155 -14.05 -12.94 -9.22
CA GLY A 155 -14.80 -11.79 -8.72
C GLY A 155 -14.59 -10.51 -9.52
N ALA A 156 -13.34 -10.14 -9.78
CA ALA A 156 -13.04 -8.86 -10.40
C ALA A 156 -13.23 -8.82 -11.93
N ILE A 157 -13.11 -9.96 -12.62
CA ILE A 157 -13.20 -10.04 -14.09
C ILE A 157 -14.59 -10.50 -14.54
N GLU A 158 -15.21 -11.47 -13.85
CA GLU A 158 -16.49 -12.06 -14.28
C GLU A 158 -17.64 -11.05 -14.31
N ASP A 159 -17.66 -10.08 -13.38
CA ASP A 159 -18.72 -9.07 -13.31
C ASP A 159 -18.64 -8.02 -14.43
N SER A 160 -17.49 -7.92 -15.10
CA SER A 160 -17.32 -7.04 -16.27
C SER A 160 -17.99 -7.61 -17.52
N SER A 161 -18.14 -8.93 -17.60
CA SER A 161 -18.78 -9.63 -18.71
C SER A 161 -20.32 -9.67 -18.62
N SER A 162 -20.88 -9.58 -17.42
CA SER A 162 -22.34 -9.53 -17.19
C SER A 162 -22.98 -8.19 -17.56
N ILE A 163 -22.18 -7.11 -17.64
CA ILE A 163 -22.66 -5.75 -17.95
C ILE A 163 -22.80 -5.52 -19.48
N PHE A 164 -22.26 -6.40 -20.32
CA PHE A 164 -22.37 -6.30 -21.78
C PHE A 164 -23.54 -7.09 -22.39
N LEU A 165 -24.45 -7.63 -21.57
CA LEU A 165 -25.61 -8.43 -22.03
C LEU A 165 -26.98 -7.74 -21.90
N PHE A 166 -27.03 -6.41 -21.71
CA PHE A 166 -28.27 -5.63 -21.82
C PHE A 166 -28.07 -4.33 -22.58
#